data_AF-A0A1V5NB82-F1
#
_entry.id   AF-A0A1V5NB82-F1
#
_cell.length_a   1.000
_cell.length_b   1.000
_cell.length_c   1.000
_cell.angle_alpha   90.00
_cell.angle_beta   90.00
_cell.angle_gamma   90.00
#
_symmetry.space_group_name_H-M   'P 1'
#
loop_
_entity.id
_entity.type
_entity.pdbx_description
1 polymer ?
#
loop_
_entity_poly.entity_id
_entity_poly.type
_entity_poly.pdbx_seq_one_letter_code
_entity_poly.pdbx_strand_id
1 'polypeptide(L)'
;MLEKATISFDCTRNPVFKIAADKGKIIIPKVAPGDGYSIELAHFIKAVNGKSVPDIINPQDSLNSVKIILAEKKSCDTLRKVSLK
;
A
#
# COMPACT_ATOMS: atom_id res chain seq x y z
N MET A 1 9.26 13.07 -4.52
CA MET A 1 8.51 11.85 -4.94
C MET A 1 9.37 11.11 -5.97
N LEU A 2 9.10 9.84 -6.33
CA LEU A 2 9.92 9.04 -7.25
C LEU A 2 9.92 9.57 -8.71
N GLU A 3 10.42 10.77 -8.95
CA GLU A 3 10.39 11.43 -10.27
C GLU A 3 11.32 10.75 -11.29
N LYS A 4 12.26 9.94 -10.81
CA LYS A 4 13.28 9.26 -11.62
C LYS A 4 13.24 7.74 -11.44
N ALA A 5 12.18 7.19 -10.88
CA ALA A 5 12.07 5.74 -10.74
C ALA A 5 10.62 5.28 -10.71
N THR A 6 10.38 4.09 -11.22
CA THR A 6 9.09 3.40 -11.13
C THR A 6 9.23 2.19 -10.22
N ILE A 7 8.34 2.11 -9.23
CA ILE A 7 8.12 0.87 -8.48
C ILE A 7 7.03 0.08 -9.21
N SER A 8 7.29 -1.20 -9.47
CA SER A 8 6.33 -2.13 -10.07
C SER A 8 6.13 -3.30 -9.12
N PHE A 9 4.88 -3.52 -8.72
CA PHE A 9 4.42 -4.68 -7.98
C PHE A 9 3.29 -5.35 -8.77
N ASP A 10 3.59 -6.50 -9.37
CA ASP A 10 2.69 -7.22 -10.27
C ASP A 10 2.80 -8.72 -10.01
N CYS A 11 1.78 -9.28 -9.34
CA CYS A 11 1.73 -10.70 -8.94
C CYS A 11 1.63 -11.67 -10.14
N THR A 12 1.48 -11.17 -11.36
CA THR A 12 1.45 -11.98 -12.59
C THR A 12 2.82 -12.13 -13.25
N ARG A 13 3.87 -11.47 -12.73
CA ARG A 13 5.22 -11.44 -13.31
C ARG A 13 6.27 -12.05 -12.39
N ASN A 14 7.41 -12.42 -12.98
CA ASN A 14 8.61 -12.82 -12.25
C ASN A 14 9.80 -11.92 -12.66
N PRO A 15 10.41 -11.12 -11.75
CA PRO A 15 10.06 -10.95 -10.35
C PRO A 15 8.77 -10.11 -10.14
N VAL A 16 8.03 -10.41 -9.08
CA VAL A 16 6.77 -9.73 -8.70
C VAL A 16 7.02 -8.26 -8.30
N PHE A 17 8.13 -7.98 -7.62
CA PHE A 17 8.46 -6.65 -7.11
C PHE A 17 9.80 -6.16 -7.66
N LYS A 18 9.81 -5.00 -8.30
CA LYS A 18 11.02 -4.39 -8.88
C LYS A 18 10.97 -2.88 -8.85
N ILE A 19 12.16 -2.28 -8.86
CA ILE A 19 12.35 -0.83 -8.94
C ILE A 19 13.19 -0.55 -10.19
N ALA A 20 12.64 0.22 -11.13
CA ALA A 20 13.30 0.65 -12.34
C ALA A 20 13.60 2.15 -12.26
N ALA A 21 14.86 2.52 -12.08
CA ALA A 21 15.29 3.92 -12.15
C ALA A 21 15.35 4.40 -13.62
N ASP A 22 15.37 5.72 -13.82
CA ASP A 22 15.53 6.38 -15.13
C ASP A 22 16.84 5.98 -15.83
N LYS A 23 17.84 5.64 -15.04
CA LYS A 23 19.14 5.14 -15.45
C LYS A 23 19.59 4.00 -14.55
N GLY A 24 20.33 3.06 -15.13
CA GLY A 24 20.94 1.95 -14.39
C GLY A 24 20.12 0.67 -14.42
N LYS A 25 20.48 -0.26 -13.53
CA LYS A 25 19.90 -1.62 -13.51
C LYS A 25 18.61 -1.65 -12.69
N ILE A 26 17.71 -2.55 -13.08
CA ILE A 26 16.52 -2.88 -12.29
C ILE A 26 16.97 -3.47 -10.96
N ILE A 27 16.44 -2.92 -9.87
CA ILE A 27 16.67 -3.43 -8.52
C ILE A 27 15.52 -4.39 -8.20
N ILE A 28 15.86 -5.56 -7.67
CA ILE A 28 14.91 -6.55 -7.16
C ILE A 28 15.08 -6.56 -5.64
N PRO A 29 14.21 -5.84 -4.89
CA PRO A 29 14.34 -5.77 -3.45
C PRO A 29 14.11 -7.13 -2.80
N LYS A 30 14.86 -7.40 -1.72
CA LYS A 30 14.52 -8.52 -0.83
C LYS A 30 13.26 -8.13 -0.05
N VAL A 31 12.25 -8.99 -0.07
CA VAL A 31 11.01 -8.82 0.68
C VAL A 31 10.98 -9.78 1.87
N ALA A 32 10.20 -9.43 2.89
CA ALA A 32 9.99 -10.31 4.03
C ALA A 32 9.32 -11.63 3.55
N PRO A 33 9.68 -12.79 4.14
CA PRO A 33 8.99 -14.03 3.87
C PRO A 33 7.59 -14.03 4.48
N GLY A 34 6.70 -14.85 3.91
CA GLY A 34 5.29 -14.92 4.30
C GLY A 34 4.38 -14.12 3.36
N ASP A 35 3.09 -14.22 3.62
CA ASP A 35 2.05 -13.44 2.95
C ASP A 35 1.66 -12.19 3.76
N GLY A 36 0.78 -11.36 3.20
CA GLY A 36 0.33 -10.15 3.87
C GLY A 36 -0.30 -10.41 5.24
N TYR A 37 -1.08 -11.49 5.39
CA TYR A 37 -1.80 -11.80 6.62
C TYR A 37 -0.89 -12.29 7.75
N SER A 38 0.06 -13.17 7.43
CA SER A 38 1.04 -13.66 8.40
C SER A 38 1.95 -12.54 8.91
N ILE A 39 2.33 -11.60 8.03
CA ILE A 39 3.10 -10.41 8.40
C ILE A 39 2.25 -9.46 9.25
N GLU A 40 0.99 -9.22 8.88
CA GLU A 40 0.05 -8.38 9.64
C GLU A 40 -0.21 -8.93 11.05
N LEU A 41 -0.48 -10.23 11.17
CA LEU A 41 -0.68 -10.88 12.47
C LEU A 41 0.58 -10.79 13.34
N ALA A 42 1.76 -11.02 12.76
CA ALA A 42 3.02 -10.90 13.50
C ALA A 42 3.29 -9.46 13.97
N HIS A 43 2.91 -8.45 13.18
CA HIS A 43 2.98 -7.04 13.55
C HIS A 43 2.02 -6.74 14.71
N PHE A 44 0.76 -7.17 14.60
CA PHE A 44 -0.25 -7.00 15.65
C PHE A 44 0.20 -7.63 16.98
N ILE A 45 0.68 -8.88 16.96
CA ILE A 45 1.17 -9.58 18.16
C ILE A 45 2.31 -8.81 18.80
N LYS A 46 3.25 -8.25 18.02
CA LYS A 46 4.35 -7.44 18.57
C LYS A 46 3.82 -6.17 19.23
N ALA A 47 2.88 -5.47 18.58
CA ALA A 47 2.28 -4.24 19.07
C ALA A 47 1.56 -4.45 20.42
N VAL A 48 0.69 -5.47 20.52
CA VAL A 48 -0.07 -5.74 21.76
C VAL A 48 0.82 -6.21 22.91
N ASN A 49 2.00 -6.77 22.61
CA ASN A 49 3.01 -7.13 23.60
C ASN A 49 3.94 -5.95 23.99
N GLY A 50 3.60 -4.71 23.61
CA GLY A 50 4.35 -3.51 23.97
C GLY A 50 5.69 -3.35 23.23
N LYS A 51 5.93 -4.10 22.16
CA LYS A 51 7.14 -3.92 21.35
C LYS A 51 6.98 -2.72 20.42
N SER A 52 8.07 -2.00 20.20
CA SER A 52 8.13 -0.98 19.15
C SER A 52 7.96 -1.65 17.78
N VAL A 53 7.02 -1.13 16.99
CA VAL A 53 6.69 -1.59 15.64
C VAL A 53 6.57 -0.38 14.71
N PRO A 54 6.65 -0.57 13.37
CA PRO A 54 6.26 0.47 12.42
C PRO A 54 4.83 0.95 12.68
N ASP A 55 4.52 2.14 12.18
CA ASP A 55 3.23 2.83 12.40
C ASP A 55 2.02 1.90 12.25
N ILE A 56 1.13 1.95 13.25
CA ILE A 56 -0.11 1.20 13.28
C ILE A 56 -1.17 2.05 12.56
N ILE A 57 -1.86 1.43 11.59
CA ILE A 57 -3.03 2.07 10.97
C ILE A 57 -4.06 2.39 12.05
N ASN A 58 -4.54 3.63 12.07
CA ASN A 58 -5.46 4.10 13.08
C ASN A 58 -6.90 4.18 12.51
N PRO A 59 -7.92 4.39 13.37
CA PRO A 59 -9.30 4.50 12.90
C PRO A 59 -9.54 5.63 11.89
N GLN A 60 -8.76 6.71 11.92
CA GLN A 60 -8.86 7.80 10.95
C GLN A 60 -8.41 7.36 9.56
N ASP A 61 -7.40 6.50 9.44
CA ASP A 61 -6.99 5.92 8.16
C ASP A 61 -8.12 5.09 7.55
N SER A 62 -8.79 4.28 8.38
CA SER A 62 -9.96 3.50 7.97
C SER A 62 -11.12 4.39 7.52
N LEU A 63 -11.40 5.47 8.26
CA LEU A 63 -12.41 6.46 7.89
C LEU A 63 -12.09 7.13 6.54
N ASN A 64 -10.81 7.44 6.28
CA ASN A 64 -10.39 8.04 5.02
C ASN A 64 -10.63 7.09 3.84
N SER A 65 -10.38 5.78 3.99
CA SER A 65 -10.72 4.79 2.97
C SER A 65 -12.23 4.76 2.68
N VAL A 66 -13.08 4.79 3.71
CA VAL A 66 -14.54 4.82 3.53
C VAL A 66 -14.99 6.08 2.79
N LYS A 67 -14.41 7.25 3.11
CA LYS A 67 -14.70 8.50 2.38
C LYS A 67 -14.38 8.39 0.89
N ILE A 68 -13.24 7.79 0.54
CA ILE A 68 -12.85 7.55 -0.86
C ILE A 68 -13.89 6.66 -1.55
N ILE A 69 -14.24 5.52 -0.94
CA ILE A 69 -15.22 4.57 -1.49
C ILE A 69 -16.57 5.24 -1.76
N LEU A 70 -17.06 6.04 -0.82
CA LEU A 70 -18.34 6.75 -0.98
C LEU A 70 -18.27 7.80 -2.09
N ALA A 71 -17.14 8.49 -2.24
CA ALA A 71 -16.93 9.43 -3.33
C ALA A 71 -16.84 8.75 -4.70
N GLU A 72 -16.19 7.59 -4.79
CA GLU A 72 -16.14 6.78 -6.01
C GLU A 72 -17.52 6.31 -6.43
N LYS A 73 -18.32 5.77 -5.50
CA LYS A 73 -19.72 5.38 -5.77
C LYS A 73 -20.51 6.55 -6.35
N LYS A 74 -20.44 7.72 -5.70
CA LYS A 74 -21.10 8.94 -6.19
C LYS A 74 -20.56 9.40 -7.55
N SER A 75 -19.27 9.24 -7.80
CA SER A 75 -18.66 9.56 -9.09
C SER A 75 -19.22 8.68 -10.20
N CYS A 76 -19.38 7.38 -9.96
CA CYS A 76 -20.02 6.45 -10.90
C CYS A 76 -21.48 6.83 -11.16
N ASP A 77 -22.26 7.11 -10.11
CA ASP A 77 -23.69 7.43 -10.23
C ASP A 77 -23.94 8.74 -11.01
N THR A 78 -23.02 9.70 -10.89
CA THR A 78 -23.18 11.04 -11.46
C THR A 78 -22.38 11.27 -12.75
N LEU A 79 -21.49 10.33 -13.11
CA LEU A 79 -20.52 10.45 -14.20
C LEU A 79 -19.66 11.73 -14.11
N ARG A 80 -19.38 12.19 -12.89
CA ARG A 80 -18.62 13.40 -12.61
C ARG A 80 -17.60 13.17 -11.51
N LYS A 81 -16.46 13.86 -11.63
CA LYS A 81 -15.43 13.86 -10.58
C LYS A 81 -16.02 14.40 -9.26
N VAL A 82 -15.80 13.67 -8.18
CA VAL A 82 -16.18 14.06 -6.81
C VAL A 82 -14.92 14.41 -6.02
N SER A 83 -14.89 15.58 -5.39
CA SER A 83 -13.79 15.99 -4.50
C SER A 83 -14.05 15.51 -3.07
N LEU A 84 -13.02 15.00 -2.42
CA LEU A 84 -13.03 14.72 -0.98
C LEU A 84 -12.84 16.03 -0.20
N LYS A 85 -13.52 16.11 0.94
CA LYS A 85 -13.37 17.19 1.92
C LYS A 85 -12.56 16.71 3.11
#